data_AF-A0A941PEE8-F1
#
_entry.id   AF-A0A941PEE8-F1
#
_cell.length_a   1.000
_cell.length_b   1.000
_cell.length_c   1.000
_cell.angle_alpha   90.00
_cell.angle_beta   90.00
_cell.angle_gamma   90.00
#
_symmetry.space_group_name_H-M   'P 1'
#
loop_
_entity.id
_entity.type
_entity.pdbx_description
1 polymer ?
#
loop_
_entity_poly.entity_id
_entity_poly.type
_entity_poly.pdbx_seq_one_letter_code
_entity_poly.pdbx_strand_id
1 'polypeptide(L)'
;MSKNDHLTELKKTKSELLFIKQQNLLHQFLVKIKELIGEQAEHYLKNIAPEAQRLIVNPQVFFSYAWTDGADLDHLQFFLKQFQDDLQKAGLRVWLDLEFMTGNLDKQMKKNIEKSQYVMFMGTERYAQRTTKLRNYDYDLALVALSADCKIEQQIAKLPSYQKSPILINQDNQLWIYVMEEKAGWKLINKGEFAPPFNELSKFFDDSKPVVLKKTQISQAIYQEMEKYHYRNNVTNVYKELLFALEEEEKRRDHNPDFLLPLLLEGDYGTTFPTLLENLVRDGRSWFSFKTGTWTSYTDYIECVTSYEKSLGILPCLLGLNRRDDYPKFRENCARKYKETRRQLMLELKDLQSPVITTAPKKTTPMAKNRFTLMSNPDIKGLDEKAVMPLLQLVVKGKQTEAEQMIIKTPGLVQISGFVIDLSARKFTKITPFKYAVWSNDWAMSEMILKYLPPEIAISQFNELETKGTEHGARFNITPLINSLQIYIDKAEKVWRYNQYAVQHWSKEVGNNQRLLPISIVNQYCEPDKPFDPCPNFDKDVTLRTDIVKVGMIGNWYTVKSGDGALVGFYRGALKEGAAAAKSVNLKGGEGPPCKDIVALQALWKTRTGQFESLKKDLQELATHRLA
;
A
#
# COMPACT_ATOMS: atom_id res chain seq x y z
N MET A 1 -26.73 24.03 -1.87
CA MET A 1 -26.10 23.28 -2.98
C MET A 1 -27.00 23.33 -4.19
N SER A 2 -26.46 23.75 -5.32
CA SER A 2 -27.13 23.75 -6.60
C SER A 2 -27.37 22.31 -7.08
N LYS A 3 -28.30 22.11 -8.02
CA LYS A 3 -28.52 20.81 -8.67
C LYS A 3 -27.24 20.28 -9.36
N ASN A 4 -26.34 21.17 -9.77
CA ASN A 4 -25.04 20.83 -10.34
C ASN A 4 -24.04 20.33 -9.28
N ASP A 5 -24.09 20.88 -8.06
CA ASP A 5 -23.22 20.44 -6.96
C ASP A 5 -23.57 18.99 -6.58
N HIS A 6 -24.86 18.68 -6.48
CA HIS A 6 -25.32 17.32 -6.16
C HIS A 6 -24.97 16.30 -7.25
N LEU A 7 -25.07 16.69 -8.53
CA LEU A 7 -24.69 15.81 -9.64
C LEU A 7 -23.17 15.55 -9.68
N THR A 8 -22.37 16.55 -9.29
CA THR A 8 -20.91 16.44 -9.21
C THR A 8 -20.51 15.50 -8.06
N GLU A 9 -21.15 15.62 -6.91
CA GLU A 9 -20.91 14.76 -5.74
C GLU A 9 -21.34 13.30 -5.96
N LEU A 10 -22.45 13.07 -6.67
CA LEU A 10 -22.89 11.74 -7.11
C LEU A 10 -21.89 11.09 -8.08
N LYS A 11 -21.34 11.86 -9.02
CA LYS A 11 -20.30 11.38 -9.95
C LYS A 11 -19.02 11.01 -9.19
N LYS A 12 -18.61 11.82 -8.21
CA LYS A 12 -17.45 11.56 -7.34
C LYS A 12 -17.63 10.25 -6.55
N THR A 13 -18.75 10.09 -5.86
CA THR A 13 -19.07 8.89 -5.06
C THR A 13 -19.10 7.63 -5.93
N LYS A 14 -19.68 7.70 -7.14
CA LYS A 14 -19.73 6.57 -8.08
C LYS A 14 -18.33 6.17 -8.56
N SER A 15 -17.45 7.14 -8.80
CA SER A 15 -16.06 6.91 -9.19
C SER A 15 -15.27 6.23 -8.07
N GLU A 16 -15.44 6.68 -6.82
CA GLU A 16 -14.78 6.09 -5.65
C GLU A 16 -15.24 4.66 -5.38
N LEU A 17 -16.55 4.38 -5.47
CA LEU A 17 -17.08 3.03 -5.29
C LEU A 17 -16.63 2.07 -6.40
N LEU A 18 -16.51 2.56 -7.64
CA LEU A 18 -15.97 1.79 -8.75
C LEU A 18 -14.49 1.44 -8.51
N PHE A 19 -13.70 2.41 -8.03
CA PHE A 19 -12.29 2.20 -7.69
C PHE A 19 -12.10 1.13 -6.60
N ILE A 20 -12.90 1.17 -5.53
CA ILE A 20 -12.85 0.15 -4.46
C ILE A 20 -13.18 -1.25 -5.00
N LYS A 21 -14.19 -1.37 -5.87
CA LYS A 21 -14.55 -2.65 -6.48
C LYS A 21 -13.44 -3.19 -7.38
N GLN A 22 -12.80 -2.32 -8.16
CA GLN A 22 -11.64 -2.66 -8.99
C GLN A 22 -10.48 -3.20 -8.13
N GLN A 23 -10.13 -2.51 -7.04
CA GLN A 23 -9.11 -2.95 -6.07
C GLN A 23 -9.39 -4.34 -5.49
N ASN A 24 -10.65 -4.61 -5.12
CA ASN A 24 -11.04 -5.92 -4.61
C ASN A 24 -10.90 -7.03 -5.67
N LEU A 25 -11.24 -6.77 -6.93
CA LEU A 25 -11.08 -7.74 -8.01
C LEU A 25 -9.62 -8.11 -8.25
N LEU A 26 -8.73 -7.12 -8.31
CA LEU A 26 -7.29 -7.39 -8.42
C LEU A 26 -6.77 -8.18 -7.24
N HIS A 27 -7.21 -7.85 -6.01
CA HIS A 27 -6.80 -8.62 -4.85
C HIS A 27 -7.19 -10.09 -4.98
N GLN A 28 -8.43 -10.37 -5.36
CA GLN A 28 -8.90 -11.74 -5.61
C GLN A 28 -8.10 -12.44 -6.71
N PHE A 29 -7.78 -11.71 -7.79
CA PHE A 29 -6.92 -12.22 -8.85
C PHE A 29 -5.53 -12.59 -8.32
N LEU A 30 -4.86 -11.68 -7.60
CA LEU A 30 -3.53 -11.92 -7.04
C LEU A 30 -3.51 -13.09 -6.05
N VAL A 31 -4.59 -13.27 -5.27
CA VAL A 31 -4.75 -14.43 -4.38
C VAL A 31 -4.86 -15.73 -5.19
N LYS A 32 -5.69 -15.77 -6.24
CA LYS A 32 -5.79 -16.96 -7.12
C LYS A 32 -4.47 -17.25 -7.84
N ILE A 33 -3.75 -16.20 -8.24
CA ILE A 33 -2.40 -16.36 -8.79
C ILE A 33 -1.46 -16.94 -7.75
N LYS A 34 -1.46 -16.44 -6.50
CA LYS A 34 -0.70 -17.02 -5.40
C LYS A 34 -1.02 -18.49 -5.15
N GLU A 35 -2.29 -18.86 -5.19
CA GLU A 35 -2.71 -20.28 -5.07
C GLU A 35 -2.14 -21.11 -6.22
N LEU A 36 -2.24 -20.62 -7.45
CA LEU A 36 -1.67 -21.27 -8.63
C LEU A 36 -0.14 -21.40 -8.54
N ILE A 37 0.55 -20.40 -7.98
CA ILE A 37 1.98 -20.43 -7.68
C ILE A 37 2.27 -21.45 -6.59
N GLY A 38 1.48 -21.48 -5.52
CA GLY A 38 1.61 -22.43 -4.43
C GLY A 38 1.48 -23.87 -4.92
N GLU A 39 0.48 -24.15 -5.76
CA GLU A 39 0.29 -25.44 -6.42
C GLU A 39 1.51 -25.82 -7.29
N GLN A 40 2.04 -24.87 -8.06
CA GLN A 40 3.22 -25.06 -8.90
C GLN A 40 4.48 -25.30 -8.07
N ALA A 41 4.72 -24.46 -7.06
CA ALA A 41 5.84 -24.57 -6.16
C ALA A 41 5.79 -25.91 -5.43
N GLU A 42 4.64 -26.33 -4.88
CA GLU A 42 4.53 -27.61 -4.19
C GLU A 42 4.81 -28.80 -5.12
N HIS A 43 4.35 -28.74 -6.38
CA HIS A 43 4.64 -29.77 -7.39
C HIS A 43 6.12 -29.80 -7.80
N TYR A 44 6.75 -28.63 -7.92
CA TYR A 44 8.16 -28.46 -8.32
C TYR A 44 9.12 -28.81 -7.18
N LEU A 45 8.81 -28.36 -5.96
CA LEU A 45 9.56 -28.60 -4.74
C LEU A 45 9.66 -30.09 -4.40
N LYS A 46 8.62 -30.88 -4.69
CA LYS A 46 8.64 -32.35 -4.51
C LYS A 46 9.76 -33.06 -5.29
N ASN A 47 10.32 -32.42 -6.32
CA ASN A 47 11.31 -33.02 -7.23
C ASN A 47 12.70 -32.36 -7.18
N ILE A 48 12.96 -31.48 -6.21
CA ILE A 48 14.21 -30.70 -6.13
C ILE A 48 14.94 -30.97 -4.82
N ALA A 49 16.28 -30.94 -4.88
CA ALA A 49 17.14 -31.10 -3.72
C ALA A 49 16.74 -30.11 -2.59
N PRO A 50 16.75 -30.54 -1.30
CA PRO A 50 16.30 -29.74 -0.16
C PRO A 50 16.93 -28.33 -0.04
N GLU A 51 18.13 -28.14 -0.58
CA GLU A 51 18.85 -26.86 -0.58
C GLU A 51 18.25 -25.85 -1.56
N ALA A 52 17.82 -26.29 -2.74
CA ALA A 52 17.11 -25.46 -3.70
C ALA A 52 15.64 -25.22 -3.31
N GLN A 53 15.03 -26.13 -2.53
CA GLN A 53 13.72 -25.89 -1.92
C GLN A 53 13.72 -24.64 -1.02
N ARG A 54 14.80 -24.37 -0.27
CA ARG A 54 14.91 -23.20 0.61
C ARG A 54 14.95 -21.86 -0.14
N LEU A 55 15.44 -21.83 -1.38
CA LEU A 55 15.52 -20.62 -2.20
C LEU A 55 14.22 -20.29 -2.95
N ILE A 56 13.33 -21.27 -3.10
CA ILE A 56 12.08 -21.16 -3.88
C ILE A 56 10.89 -20.75 -3.01
N VAL A 57 10.92 -21.00 -1.69
CA VAL A 57 9.76 -20.83 -0.80
C VAL A 57 9.34 -19.36 -0.59
N ASN A 58 10.16 -18.38 -0.97
CA ASN A 58 9.79 -16.96 -0.94
C ASN A 58 10.77 -16.13 -1.80
N PRO A 59 10.62 -16.13 -3.13
CA PRO A 59 11.57 -15.47 -4.01
C PRO A 59 11.60 -13.97 -3.70
N GLN A 60 12.81 -13.46 -3.52
CA GLN A 60 13.09 -12.06 -3.31
C GLN A 60 13.24 -11.34 -4.66
N VAL A 61 12.52 -10.24 -4.80
CA VAL A 61 12.57 -9.34 -5.95
C VAL A 61 13.21 -8.04 -5.51
N PHE A 62 14.28 -7.62 -6.16
CA PHE A 62 14.95 -6.35 -5.92
C PHE A 62 14.43 -5.31 -6.92
N PHE A 63 13.93 -4.18 -6.42
CA PHE A 63 13.46 -3.07 -7.26
C PHE A 63 14.51 -1.98 -7.34
N SER A 64 14.97 -1.74 -8.56
CA SER A 64 15.89 -0.66 -8.91
C SER A 64 15.15 0.49 -9.57
N TYR A 65 15.27 1.69 -9.01
CA TYR A 65 14.58 2.88 -9.53
C TYR A 65 15.32 4.17 -9.18
N ALA A 66 14.98 5.26 -9.88
CA ALA A 66 15.56 6.58 -9.64
C ALA A 66 14.48 7.58 -9.28
N TRP A 67 14.75 8.38 -8.25
CA TRP A 67 13.82 9.38 -7.72
C TRP A 67 13.64 10.53 -8.71
N THR A 68 12.42 10.67 -9.20
CA THR A 68 11.94 11.88 -9.85
C THR A 68 11.85 13.02 -8.81
N ASP A 69 11.84 14.27 -9.27
CA ASP A 69 11.68 15.44 -8.41
C ASP A 69 10.23 15.94 -8.53
N GLY A 70 9.65 16.55 -7.48
CA GLY A 70 8.32 17.17 -7.53
C GLY A 70 7.13 16.19 -7.47
N ALA A 71 6.00 16.53 -8.09
CA ALA A 71 4.75 15.75 -8.02
C ALA A 71 4.88 14.32 -8.59
N ASP A 72 5.80 14.12 -9.54
CA ASP A 72 6.09 12.81 -10.11
C ASP A 72 6.70 11.84 -9.06
N LEU A 73 7.31 12.37 -8.00
CA LEU A 73 7.88 11.55 -6.92
C LEU A 73 6.78 10.91 -6.08
N ASP A 74 5.75 11.67 -5.70
CA ASP A 74 4.63 11.17 -4.89
C ASP A 74 3.87 10.08 -5.65
N HIS A 75 3.67 10.28 -6.96
CA HIS A 75 3.04 9.28 -7.84
C HIS A 75 3.90 8.02 -7.96
N LEU A 76 5.21 8.15 -8.18
CA LEU A 76 6.13 7.04 -8.27
C LEU A 76 6.20 6.26 -6.94
N GLN A 77 6.27 6.95 -5.81
CA GLN A 77 6.29 6.32 -4.48
C GLN A 77 4.99 5.58 -4.18
N PHE A 78 3.84 6.20 -4.48
CA PHE A 78 2.54 5.55 -4.34
C PHE A 78 2.45 4.28 -5.20
N PHE A 79 2.88 4.37 -6.46
CA PHE A 79 2.93 3.22 -7.36
C PHE A 79 3.84 2.11 -6.83
N LEU A 80 5.08 2.44 -6.45
CA LEU A 80 6.04 1.46 -5.95
C LEU A 80 5.52 0.77 -4.69
N LYS A 81 4.83 1.51 -3.82
CA LYS A 81 4.23 0.95 -2.60
C LYS A 81 3.07 0.01 -2.92
N GLN A 82 2.16 0.42 -3.80
CA GLN A 82 1.06 -0.41 -4.25
C GLN A 82 1.57 -1.68 -4.96
N PHE A 83 2.57 -1.55 -5.83
CA PHE A 83 3.14 -2.67 -6.56
C PHE A 83 3.92 -3.63 -5.63
N GLN A 84 4.66 -3.08 -4.65
CA GLN A 84 5.27 -3.86 -3.56
C GLN A 84 4.21 -4.68 -2.82
N ASP A 85 3.13 -4.04 -2.38
CA ASP A 85 2.03 -4.70 -1.66
C ASP A 85 1.39 -5.81 -2.51
N ASP A 86 1.21 -5.58 -3.81
CA ASP A 86 0.60 -6.53 -4.73
C ASP A 86 1.49 -7.76 -4.97
N LEU A 87 2.80 -7.56 -5.15
CA LEU A 87 3.76 -8.67 -5.24
C LEU A 87 3.90 -9.43 -3.90
N GLN A 88 3.84 -8.73 -2.77
CA GLN A 88 3.83 -9.37 -1.44
C GLN A 88 2.58 -10.21 -1.21
N LYS A 89 1.40 -9.72 -1.64
CA LYS A 89 0.16 -10.52 -1.64
C LYS A 89 0.28 -11.75 -2.54
N ALA A 90 1.04 -11.65 -3.64
CA ALA A 90 1.37 -12.77 -4.51
C ALA A 90 2.40 -13.75 -3.90
N GLY A 91 2.94 -13.46 -2.72
CA GLY A 91 3.89 -14.32 -2.01
C GLY A 91 5.37 -14.05 -2.33
N LEU A 92 5.67 -12.90 -2.93
CA LEU A 92 7.03 -12.49 -3.27
C LEU A 92 7.59 -11.57 -2.18
N ARG A 93 8.88 -11.73 -1.84
CA ARG A 93 9.56 -10.80 -0.94
C ARG A 93 10.12 -9.63 -1.75
N VAL A 94 9.41 -8.51 -1.77
CA VAL A 94 9.93 -7.33 -2.47
C VAL A 94 10.88 -6.54 -1.57
N TRP A 95 12.04 -6.22 -2.13
CA TRP A 95 13.04 -5.34 -1.52
C TRP A 95 13.12 -4.03 -2.32
N LEU A 96 12.71 -2.94 -1.70
CA LEU A 96 12.82 -1.57 -2.21
C LEU A 96 14.05 -0.91 -1.61
N ASP A 97 14.85 -0.23 -2.45
CA ASP A 97 16.12 0.42 -2.10
C ASP A 97 16.08 1.16 -0.75
N LEU A 98 15.05 1.94 -0.44
CA LEU A 98 15.21 3.00 0.57
C LEU A 98 14.55 2.79 1.92
N GLU A 99 13.69 1.78 2.07
CA GLU A 99 13.00 1.57 3.35
C GLU A 99 13.95 1.02 4.44
N PHE A 100 15.10 0.43 4.06
CA PHE A 100 15.93 -0.36 4.99
C PHE A 100 17.45 -0.17 4.86
N MET A 101 17.95 0.71 3.99
CA MET A 101 19.41 0.91 3.88
C MET A 101 19.94 1.80 5.00
N THR A 102 20.77 1.23 5.89
CA THR A 102 21.49 1.97 6.94
C THR A 102 22.98 1.62 6.90
N GLY A 103 23.88 2.60 6.92
CA GLY A 103 25.33 2.35 6.81
C GLY A 103 25.83 2.36 5.35
N ASN A 104 26.71 1.43 4.98
CA ASN A 104 27.31 1.42 3.63
C ASN A 104 26.27 0.96 2.60
N LEU A 105 25.79 1.91 1.80
CA LEU A 105 24.74 1.73 0.79
C LEU A 105 25.16 0.70 -0.28
N ASP A 106 26.34 0.87 -0.87
CA ASP A 106 26.86 0.00 -1.94
C ASP A 106 26.93 -1.48 -1.50
N LYS A 107 27.40 -1.72 -0.27
CA LYS A 107 27.50 -3.08 0.30
C LYS A 107 26.13 -3.71 0.51
N GLN A 108 25.13 -2.94 0.95
CA GLN A 108 23.78 -3.44 1.16
C GLN A 108 23.08 -3.71 -0.17
N MET A 109 23.18 -2.76 -1.10
CA MET A 109 22.64 -2.87 -2.45
C MET A 109 23.17 -4.13 -3.15
N LYS A 110 24.49 -4.30 -3.21
CA LYS A 110 25.13 -5.48 -3.78
C LYS A 110 24.65 -6.78 -3.12
N LYS A 111 24.65 -6.82 -1.78
CA LYS A 111 24.18 -8.00 -1.02
C LYS A 111 22.71 -8.33 -1.27
N ASN A 112 21.86 -7.33 -1.47
CA ASN A 112 20.44 -7.56 -1.71
C ASN A 112 20.17 -8.00 -3.15
N ILE A 113 20.90 -7.48 -4.13
CA ILE A 113 20.92 -7.97 -5.51
C ILE A 113 21.37 -9.45 -5.54
N GLU A 114 22.48 -9.77 -4.88
CA GLU A 114 23.00 -11.14 -4.75
C GLU A 114 21.99 -12.08 -4.06
N LYS A 115 21.16 -11.59 -3.15
CA LYS A 115 20.14 -12.40 -2.48
C LYS A 115 18.85 -12.55 -3.27
N SER A 116 18.62 -11.70 -4.25
CA SER A 116 17.40 -11.71 -5.04
C SER A 116 17.44 -12.78 -6.11
N GLN A 117 16.28 -13.36 -6.36
CA GLN A 117 16.05 -14.27 -7.47
C GLN A 117 15.83 -13.49 -8.76
N TYR A 118 15.27 -12.29 -8.61
CA TYR A 118 14.91 -11.38 -9.69
C TYR A 118 15.32 -9.94 -9.36
N VAL A 119 15.82 -9.23 -10.37
CA VAL A 119 16.01 -7.77 -10.35
C VAL A 119 15.04 -7.15 -11.35
N MET A 120 14.28 -6.16 -10.89
CA MET A 120 13.39 -5.35 -11.73
C MET A 120 13.88 -3.91 -11.79
N PHE A 121 14.06 -3.41 -13.01
CA PHE A 121 14.43 -2.03 -13.25
C PHE A 121 13.22 -1.19 -13.63
N MET A 122 13.04 -0.09 -12.92
CA MET A 122 12.03 0.94 -13.17
C MET A 122 12.70 2.12 -13.87
N GLY A 123 12.70 2.08 -15.18
CA GLY A 123 13.40 3.03 -16.03
C GLY A 123 12.70 4.35 -16.19
N THR A 124 12.59 5.15 -15.14
CA THR A 124 12.09 6.52 -15.27
C THR A 124 13.01 7.36 -16.16
N GLU A 125 12.54 8.50 -16.66
CA GLU A 125 13.41 9.47 -17.35
C GLU A 125 14.62 9.84 -16.48
N ARG A 126 14.41 9.94 -15.16
CA ARG A 126 15.50 10.16 -14.21
C ARG A 126 16.47 8.99 -14.14
N TYR A 127 15.97 7.76 -14.18
CA TYR A 127 16.80 6.56 -14.18
C TYR A 127 17.75 6.60 -15.39
N ALA A 128 17.19 6.92 -16.55
CA ALA A 128 17.96 7.16 -17.76
C ALA A 128 18.96 8.29 -17.61
N GLN A 129 18.55 9.46 -17.14
CA GLN A 129 19.48 10.59 -16.91
C GLN A 129 20.63 10.19 -15.97
N ARG A 130 20.36 9.45 -14.89
CA ARG A 130 21.37 9.04 -13.90
C ARG A 130 22.31 7.95 -14.41
N THR A 131 21.89 7.17 -15.40
CA THR A 131 22.70 6.12 -16.04
C THR A 131 23.40 6.62 -17.31
N THR A 132 22.85 7.61 -18.02
CA THR A 132 23.41 8.23 -19.24
C THR A 132 24.33 9.41 -18.98
N LYS A 133 24.14 10.18 -17.88
CA LYS A 133 25.03 11.30 -17.50
C LYS A 133 26.51 10.91 -17.40
N LEU A 134 26.82 9.62 -17.32
CA LEU A 134 28.18 9.10 -17.25
C LEU A 134 28.87 8.94 -18.63
N ARG A 135 28.12 8.87 -19.74
CA ARG A 135 28.70 8.74 -21.08
C ARG A 135 29.09 10.07 -21.73
N ASN A 136 28.34 11.14 -21.44
CA ASN A 136 28.56 12.44 -22.09
C ASN A 136 29.68 13.25 -21.46
N TYR A 137 30.37 12.72 -20.45
CA TYR A 137 31.67 13.25 -20.09
C TYR A 137 32.71 12.65 -21.05
N ASP A 138 32.82 13.26 -22.23
CA ASP A 138 34.11 13.34 -22.92
C ASP A 138 35.04 14.12 -21.97
N TYR A 139 35.57 13.43 -20.97
CA TYR A 139 36.60 14.00 -20.13
C TYR A 139 37.85 14.11 -21.01
N ASP A 140 38.07 15.30 -21.57
CA ASP A 140 39.43 15.76 -21.81
C ASP A 140 40.11 15.77 -20.43
N LEU A 141 40.89 14.71 -20.22
CA LEU A 141 41.66 14.50 -19.00
C LEU A 141 42.83 15.48 -19.04
N ALA A 142 42.77 16.48 -18.17
CA ALA A 142 43.89 17.37 -17.98
C ALA A 142 44.91 16.68 -17.07
N LEU A 143 45.95 16.13 -17.68
CA LEU A 143 47.13 15.67 -16.97
C LEU A 143 47.98 16.90 -16.64
N VAL A 144 48.20 17.20 -15.36
CA VAL A 144 49.01 18.35 -14.97
C VAL A 144 50.28 17.82 -14.34
N ALA A 145 51.35 17.70 -15.14
CA ALA A 145 52.68 17.50 -14.59
C ALA A 145 53.07 18.72 -13.75
N LEU A 146 53.55 18.48 -12.54
CA LEU A 146 54.20 19.51 -11.75
C LEU A 146 55.64 19.07 -11.50
N SER A 147 56.58 20.00 -11.56
CA SER A 147 57.97 19.71 -11.22
C SER A 147 58.10 19.34 -9.74
N ALA A 148 59.15 18.56 -9.39
CA ALA A 148 59.39 18.07 -8.05
C ALA A 148 59.43 19.18 -6.97
N ASP A 149 59.82 20.40 -7.35
CA ASP A 149 60.01 21.53 -6.43
C ASP A 149 58.73 22.36 -6.16
N CYS A 150 57.59 21.99 -6.76
CA CYS A 150 56.38 22.80 -6.69
C CYS A 150 55.44 22.37 -5.55
N LYS A 151 54.99 23.32 -4.72
CA LYS A 151 53.95 23.06 -3.71
C LYS A 151 52.61 22.84 -4.41
N ILE A 152 52.20 21.57 -4.55
CA ILE A 152 50.98 21.12 -5.24
C ILE A 152 49.76 21.99 -4.90
N GLU A 153 49.55 22.27 -3.62
CA GLU A 153 48.38 23.02 -3.11
C GLU A 153 48.27 24.42 -3.72
N GLN A 154 49.41 25.08 -3.97
CA GLN A 154 49.44 26.44 -4.52
C GLN A 154 49.14 26.47 -6.02
N GLN A 155 49.43 25.39 -6.74
CA GLN A 155 49.15 25.29 -8.18
C GLN A 155 47.70 24.84 -8.42
N ILE A 156 47.20 23.90 -7.61
CA ILE A 156 45.81 23.48 -7.64
C ILE A 156 44.87 24.66 -7.39
N ALA A 157 45.21 25.55 -6.45
CA ALA A 157 44.42 26.75 -6.18
C ALA A 157 44.36 27.73 -7.36
N LYS A 158 45.28 27.63 -8.33
CA LYS A 158 45.33 28.45 -9.55
C LYS A 158 44.61 27.80 -10.73
N LEU A 159 44.26 26.52 -10.64
CA LEU A 159 43.56 25.81 -11.71
C LEU A 159 42.11 26.33 -11.79
N PRO A 160 41.57 26.52 -13.01
CA PRO A 160 40.25 27.13 -13.16
C PRO A 160 39.17 26.26 -12.51
N SER A 161 38.34 26.88 -11.66
CA SER A 161 37.28 26.19 -10.90
C SER A 161 36.18 25.56 -11.76
N TYR A 162 36.10 25.91 -13.05
CA TYR A 162 35.13 25.35 -13.99
C TYR A 162 35.55 24.00 -14.59
N GLN A 163 36.78 23.54 -14.35
CA GLN A 163 37.27 22.28 -14.88
C GLN A 163 36.77 21.11 -14.02
N LYS A 164 35.75 20.39 -14.50
CA LYS A 164 35.18 19.21 -13.81
C LYS A 164 35.97 17.91 -14.03
N SER A 165 37.02 17.94 -14.85
CA SER A 165 37.87 16.76 -15.12
C SER A 165 38.79 16.46 -13.93
N PRO A 166 39.04 15.18 -13.61
CA PRO A 166 40.08 14.81 -12.66
C PRO A 166 41.43 15.36 -13.12
N ILE A 167 42.22 15.85 -12.17
CA ILE A 167 43.59 16.31 -12.39
C ILE A 167 44.54 15.27 -11.84
N LEU A 168 45.45 14.83 -12.70
CA LEU A 168 46.52 13.93 -12.34
C LEU A 168 47.80 14.74 -12.16
N ILE A 169 48.36 14.67 -10.97
CA ILE A 169 49.61 15.33 -10.61
C ILE A 169 50.65 14.27 -10.34
N ASN A 170 51.78 14.37 -11.03
CA ASN A 170 52.95 13.58 -10.73
C ASN A 170 53.87 14.39 -9.81
N GLN A 171 54.24 13.83 -8.66
CA GLN A 171 55.29 14.36 -7.81
C GLN A 171 56.08 13.19 -7.22
N ASP A 172 57.40 13.21 -7.35
CA ASP A 172 58.32 12.20 -6.81
C ASP A 172 58.00 10.76 -7.23
N ASN A 173 57.68 10.55 -8.51
CA ASN A 173 57.20 9.27 -9.07
C ASN A 173 55.91 8.72 -8.40
N GLN A 174 55.16 9.58 -7.70
CA GLN A 174 53.84 9.25 -7.16
C GLN A 174 52.77 10.01 -7.94
N LEU A 175 51.71 9.28 -8.33
CA LEU A 175 50.57 9.85 -9.03
C LEU A 175 49.50 10.22 -8.01
N TRP A 176 49.16 11.50 -7.98
CA TRP A 176 48.15 12.10 -7.14
C TRP A 176 46.94 12.43 -7.99
N ILE A 177 45.77 12.01 -7.54
CA ILE A 177 44.52 12.29 -8.25
C ILE A 177 43.73 13.32 -7.45
N TYR A 178 43.38 14.42 -8.10
CA TYR A 178 42.51 15.45 -7.55
C TYR A 178 41.21 15.52 -8.33
N VAL A 179 40.09 15.68 -7.64
CA VAL A 179 38.79 15.99 -8.25
C VAL A 179 38.19 17.23 -7.64
N MET A 180 37.48 17.98 -8.47
CA MET A 180 36.82 19.22 -8.11
C MET A 180 35.45 18.90 -7.49
N GLU A 181 35.28 19.14 -6.18
CA GLU A 181 33.98 19.07 -5.51
C GLU A 181 33.33 20.47 -5.51
N GLU A 182 32.11 20.61 -6.07
CA GLU A 182 31.45 21.91 -6.33
C GLU A 182 31.38 22.86 -5.12
N LYS A 183 31.41 22.34 -3.89
CA LYS A 183 31.37 23.14 -2.65
C LYS A 183 32.66 23.15 -1.84
N ALA A 184 33.59 22.23 -2.10
CA ALA A 184 34.73 21.97 -1.20
C ALA A 184 36.10 22.28 -1.83
N GLY A 185 36.16 22.64 -3.12
CA GLY A 185 37.46 22.81 -3.78
C GLY A 185 37.98 21.51 -4.38
N TRP A 186 39.20 21.56 -4.89
CA TRP A 186 39.92 20.37 -5.31
C TRP A 186 40.27 19.51 -4.10
N LYS A 187 39.86 18.24 -4.14
CA LYS A 187 40.11 17.28 -3.08
C LYS A 187 41.06 16.20 -3.58
N LEU A 188 42.07 15.87 -2.78
CA LEU A 188 42.91 14.72 -3.02
C LEU A 188 42.11 13.46 -2.70
N ILE A 189 42.03 12.55 -3.66
CA ILE A 189 41.19 11.36 -3.51
C ILE A 189 42.00 10.05 -3.56
N ASN A 190 43.24 10.08 -4.08
CA ASN A 190 44.14 8.94 -4.01
C ASN A 190 45.61 9.35 -4.01
N LYS A 191 46.42 8.65 -3.21
CA LYS A 191 47.88 8.63 -3.22
C LYS A 191 48.30 7.18 -3.44
N GLY A 192 48.71 6.83 -4.67
CA GLY A 192 49.05 5.46 -5.03
C GLY A 192 50.37 5.36 -5.78
N GLU A 193 51.16 4.34 -5.44
CA GLU A 193 52.28 3.88 -6.27
C GLU A 193 51.68 3.14 -7.48
N PHE A 194 51.51 3.83 -8.61
CA PHE A 194 51.08 3.21 -9.86
C PHE A 194 52.26 2.42 -10.46
N ALA A 195 52.37 1.15 -10.08
CA ALA A 195 53.59 0.38 -10.31
C ALA A 195 53.87 -0.10 -11.76
N PRO A 196 52.92 -0.14 -12.73
CA PRO A 196 53.37 -0.54 -14.09
C PRO A 196 52.81 0.11 -15.38
N PRO A 197 52.32 1.38 -15.44
CA PRO A 197 52.26 2.06 -16.75
C PRO A 197 52.94 3.44 -16.76
N PHE A 198 53.75 3.75 -15.75
CA PHE A 198 54.26 5.10 -15.56
C PHE A 198 55.35 5.52 -16.57
N ASN A 199 56.18 4.57 -17.02
CA ASN A 199 57.21 4.81 -18.05
C ASN A 199 56.62 5.22 -19.40
N GLU A 200 55.32 5.02 -19.62
CA GLU A 200 54.63 5.46 -20.83
C GLU A 200 54.09 6.89 -20.69
N LEU A 201 53.66 7.30 -19.50
CA LEU A 201 53.18 8.65 -19.22
C LEU A 201 54.33 9.66 -19.16
N SER A 202 55.51 9.23 -18.72
CA SER A 202 56.69 10.11 -18.58
C SER A 202 57.06 10.84 -19.87
N LYS A 203 56.76 10.23 -21.03
CA LYS A 203 57.02 10.77 -22.37
C LYS A 203 56.17 11.98 -22.75
N PHE A 204 55.09 12.23 -22.01
CA PHE A 204 54.16 13.33 -22.28
C PHE A 204 54.37 14.53 -21.35
N PHE A 205 55.29 14.46 -20.38
CA PHE A 205 55.54 15.53 -19.45
C PHE A 205 56.63 16.47 -19.97
N ASP A 206 56.27 17.74 -20.15
CA ASP A 206 57.20 18.87 -20.27
C ASP A 206 57.03 19.72 -19.01
N ASP A 207 58.10 19.93 -18.25
CA ASP A 207 58.10 20.63 -16.96
C ASP A 207 57.56 22.07 -17.04
N SER A 208 57.39 22.62 -18.24
CA SER A 208 57.01 24.01 -18.45
C SER A 208 55.50 24.27 -18.58
N LYS A 209 54.65 23.26 -18.89
CA LYS A 209 53.21 23.49 -19.17
C LYS A 209 52.30 22.31 -18.81
N PRO A 210 51.03 22.57 -18.40
CA PRO A 210 50.01 21.53 -18.30
C PRO A 210 49.75 20.88 -19.67
N VAL A 211 49.64 19.55 -19.73
CA VAL A 211 49.38 18.80 -20.96
C VAL A 211 48.03 18.10 -20.87
N VAL A 212 47.05 18.58 -21.62
CA VAL A 212 45.75 17.88 -21.72
C VAL A 212 45.92 16.66 -22.63
N LEU A 213 45.73 15.46 -22.08
CA LEU A 213 45.81 14.23 -22.84
C LEU A 213 44.41 13.82 -23.28
N LYS A 214 44.26 13.56 -24.59
CA LYS A 214 43.07 12.92 -25.14
C LYS A 214 43.04 11.45 -24.71
N LYS A 215 41.84 10.87 -24.62
CA LYS A 215 41.62 9.45 -24.32
C LYS A 215 42.46 8.50 -25.19
N THR A 216 42.75 8.87 -26.43
CA THR A 216 43.58 8.08 -27.37
C THR A 216 45.08 8.10 -27.05
N GLN A 217 45.53 8.96 -26.16
CA GLN A 217 46.95 9.16 -25.82
C GLN A 217 47.36 8.47 -24.51
N ILE A 218 46.40 7.93 -23.76
CA ILE A 218 46.64 7.17 -22.53
C ILE A 218 46.50 5.68 -22.81
N SER A 219 47.35 4.84 -22.20
CA SER A 219 47.26 3.40 -22.39
C SER A 219 45.96 2.85 -21.79
N GLN A 220 45.44 1.78 -22.39
CA GLN A 220 44.18 1.16 -21.98
C GLN A 220 44.19 0.75 -20.49
N ALA A 221 45.34 0.36 -19.95
CA ALA A 221 45.50 -0.02 -18.55
C ALA A 221 45.32 1.18 -17.60
N ILE A 222 45.87 2.35 -17.93
CA ILE A 222 45.69 3.58 -17.16
C ILE A 222 44.22 4.00 -17.21
N TYR A 223 43.64 3.99 -18.41
CA TYR A 223 42.23 4.32 -18.59
C TYR A 223 41.33 3.41 -17.74
N GLN A 224 41.59 2.10 -17.71
CA GLN A 224 40.83 1.12 -16.91
C GLN A 224 40.96 1.36 -15.40
N GLU A 225 42.15 1.68 -14.88
CA GLU A 225 42.31 1.97 -13.45
C GLU A 225 41.64 3.30 -13.05
N MET A 226 41.71 4.31 -13.91
CA MET A 226 41.00 5.57 -13.71
C MET A 226 39.48 5.39 -13.79
N GLU A 227 39.00 4.57 -14.72
CA GLU A 227 37.60 4.20 -14.86
C GLU A 227 37.13 3.46 -13.60
N LYS A 228 37.89 2.48 -13.09
CA LYS A 228 37.60 1.79 -11.81
C LYS A 228 37.56 2.76 -10.62
N TYR A 229 38.44 3.76 -10.59
CA TYR A 229 38.49 4.73 -9.50
C TYR A 229 37.31 5.71 -9.56
N HIS A 230 37.05 6.30 -10.74
CA HIS A 230 35.90 7.16 -10.97
C HIS A 230 34.59 6.40 -10.69
N TYR A 231 34.55 5.13 -11.10
CA TYR A 231 33.46 4.20 -10.86
C TYR A 231 33.11 4.06 -9.37
N ARG A 232 34.14 3.96 -8.52
CA ARG A 232 33.95 3.83 -7.06
C ARG A 232 33.42 5.11 -6.41
N ASN A 233 33.83 6.29 -6.91
CA ASN A 233 33.69 7.53 -6.15
C ASN A 233 32.69 8.55 -6.73
N ASN A 234 32.42 8.54 -8.04
CA ASN A 234 31.67 9.61 -8.72
C ASN A 234 30.41 9.13 -9.45
N VAL A 235 30.11 7.84 -9.38
CA VAL A 235 28.98 7.27 -10.07
C VAL A 235 27.74 7.30 -9.19
N THR A 236 26.62 7.72 -9.78
CA THR A 236 25.31 7.65 -9.13
C THR A 236 25.04 6.24 -8.61
N ASN A 237 24.38 6.13 -7.45
CA ASN A 237 24.02 4.83 -6.87
C ASN A 237 23.25 3.97 -7.87
N VAL A 238 22.39 4.59 -8.69
CA VAL A 238 21.59 3.96 -9.74
C VAL A 238 22.43 3.23 -10.79
N TYR A 239 23.59 3.78 -11.18
CA TYR A 239 24.45 3.11 -12.16
C TYR A 239 25.31 2.02 -11.51
N LYS A 240 25.75 2.21 -10.26
CA LYS A 240 26.40 1.14 -9.49
C LYS A 240 25.46 -0.06 -9.32
N GLU A 241 24.20 0.21 -9.00
CA GLU A 241 23.11 -0.76 -8.89
C GLU A 241 22.92 -1.57 -10.19
N LEU A 242 22.80 -0.87 -11.31
CA LEU A 242 22.71 -1.48 -12.65
C LEU A 242 23.89 -2.42 -12.91
N LEU A 243 25.11 -2.01 -12.59
CA LEU A 243 26.29 -2.85 -12.81
C LEU A 243 26.36 -4.02 -11.84
N PHE A 244 26.01 -3.86 -10.58
CA PHE A 244 25.91 -5.00 -9.65
C PHE A 244 24.91 -6.05 -10.16
N ALA A 245 23.81 -5.62 -10.75
CA ALA A 245 22.83 -6.51 -11.36
C ALA A 245 23.35 -7.16 -12.66
N LEU A 246 24.08 -6.44 -13.51
CA LEU A 246 24.70 -7.03 -14.71
C LEU A 246 25.81 -8.03 -14.36
N GLU A 247 26.68 -7.71 -13.38
CA GLU A 247 27.70 -8.63 -12.86
C GLU A 247 27.05 -9.91 -12.32
N GLU A 248 25.93 -9.78 -11.62
CA GLU A 248 25.24 -10.92 -11.04
C GLU A 248 24.43 -11.72 -12.08
N GLU A 249 23.91 -11.07 -13.12
CA GLU A 249 23.33 -11.74 -14.29
C GLU A 249 24.37 -12.62 -14.97
N GLU A 250 25.55 -12.08 -15.25
CA GLU A 250 26.61 -12.81 -15.95
C GLU A 250 27.02 -14.09 -15.19
N LYS A 251 27.15 -14.01 -13.86
CA LYS A 251 27.42 -15.18 -13.00
C LYS A 251 26.31 -16.23 -13.04
N ARG A 252 25.07 -15.77 -13.24
CA ARG A 252 23.86 -16.60 -13.14
C ARG A 252 23.34 -17.04 -14.50
N ARG A 253 23.91 -16.55 -15.59
CA ARG A 253 23.41 -16.70 -16.96
C ARG A 253 23.04 -18.14 -17.30
N ASP A 254 23.90 -19.09 -16.93
CA ASP A 254 23.69 -20.51 -17.25
C ASP A 254 22.66 -21.21 -16.34
N HIS A 255 22.36 -20.65 -15.16
CA HIS A 255 21.54 -21.29 -14.13
C HIS A 255 20.22 -20.55 -13.84
N ASN A 256 20.12 -19.28 -14.22
CA ASN A 256 18.99 -18.39 -13.98
C ASN A 256 18.97 -17.29 -15.06
N PRO A 257 18.58 -17.62 -16.31
CA PRO A 257 18.61 -16.66 -17.44
C PRO A 257 17.64 -15.49 -17.26
N ASP A 258 16.64 -15.61 -16.38
CA ASP A 258 15.69 -14.52 -16.06
C ASP A 258 16.02 -13.79 -14.76
N PHE A 259 17.28 -13.85 -14.31
CA PHE A 259 17.72 -13.06 -13.16
C PHE A 259 17.38 -11.57 -13.34
N LEU A 260 17.50 -11.07 -14.57
CA LEU A 260 16.99 -9.79 -14.98
C LEU A 260 15.61 -9.97 -15.61
N LEU A 261 14.57 -9.48 -14.93
CA LEU A 261 13.22 -9.47 -15.46
C LEU A 261 13.01 -8.28 -16.39
N PRO A 262 11.99 -8.31 -17.28
CA PRO A 262 11.75 -7.22 -18.22
C PRO A 262 11.75 -5.86 -17.53
N LEU A 263 12.65 -5.02 -18.04
CA LEU A 263 12.85 -3.62 -17.72
C LEU A 263 11.54 -2.83 -17.93
N LEU A 264 10.98 -2.27 -16.86
CA LEU A 264 9.84 -1.36 -16.91
C LEU A 264 10.34 0.06 -17.18
N LEU A 265 10.67 0.37 -18.42
CA LEU A 265 11.22 1.67 -18.82
C LEU A 265 10.15 2.63 -19.33
N GLU A 266 10.24 3.87 -18.86
CA GLU A 266 9.53 5.06 -19.29
C GLU A 266 10.20 5.72 -20.51
N GLY A 267 9.39 6.14 -21.49
CA GLY A 267 9.83 7.00 -22.60
C GLY A 267 10.22 6.28 -23.89
N ASP A 268 10.67 7.06 -24.88
CA ASP A 268 11.13 6.54 -26.18
C ASP A 268 12.52 5.90 -26.01
N TYR A 269 12.54 4.58 -26.07
CA TYR A 269 13.68 3.73 -25.74
C TYR A 269 14.90 3.96 -26.64
N GLY A 270 14.66 4.29 -27.92
CA GLY A 270 15.71 4.49 -28.92
C GLY A 270 16.59 5.71 -28.65
N THR A 271 16.06 6.71 -27.93
CA THR A 271 16.81 7.91 -27.54
C THR A 271 17.42 7.79 -26.14
N THR A 272 16.85 6.92 -25.29
CA THR A 272 17.12 6.91 -23.86
C THR A 272 18.24 5.93 -23.47
N PHE A 273 18.37 4.77 -24.14
CA PHE A 273 19.39 3.75 -23.83
C PHE A 273 19.97 3.03 -25.07
N PRO A 274 20.47 3.75 -26.10
CA PRO A 274 20.80 3.15 -27.41
C PRO A 274 21.87 2.04 -27.39
N THR A 275 22.63 1.88 -26.30
CA THR A 275 23.82 1.01 -26.21
C THR A 275 23.79 0.00 -25.06
N LEU A 276 22.85 0.13 -24.11
CA LEU A 276 22.57 -0.94 -23.13
C LEU A 276 21.76 -2.09 -23.75
N LEU A 277 21.23 -1.83 -24.94
CA LEU A 277 20.27 -2.62 -25.72
C LEU A 277 20.80 -4.00 -26.15
N GLU A 278 22.10 -4.13 -26.42
CA GLU A 278 22.66 -5.38 -26.94
C GLU A 278 22.70 -6.51 -25.89
N ASN A 279 22.77 -6.15 -24.60
CA ASN A 279 22.90 -7.14 -23.51
C ASN A 279 21.59 -7.37 -22.73
N LEU A 280 20.67 -6.39 -22.68
CA LEU A 280 19.46 -6.46 -21.82
C LEU A 280 18.17 -6.91 -22.53
N VAL A 281 18.13 -6.93 -23.87
CA VAL A 281 16.85 -6.99 -24.63
C VAL A 281 16.56 -8.37 -25.25
N ARG A 282 17.18 -9.45 -24.80
CA ARG A 282 16.91 -10.75 -25.43
C ARG A 282 15.46 -11.25 -25.27
N ASP A 283 14.76 -10.94 -24.18
CA ASP A 283 13.43 -11.53 -23.92
C ASP A 283 12.29 -10.59 -23.44
N GLY A 284 12.49 -9.27 -23.38
CA GLY A 284 11.45 -8.30 -23.00
C GLY A 284 10.90 -7.50 -24.19
N ARG A 285 9.73 -7.86 -24.74
CA ARG A 285 9.17 -7.22 -25.96
C ARG A 285 8.00 -6.23 -25.73
N SER A 286 7.73 -5.76 -24.51
CA SER A 286 6.76 -4.66 -24.29
C SER A 286 7.16 -3.74 -23.15
N TRP A 287 6.86 -2.45 -23.28
CA TRP A 287 7.41 -1.36 -22.46
C TRP A 287 6.31 -0.42 -21.93
N PHE A 288 6.54 0.22 -20.78
CA PHE A 288 5.54 1.00 -20.04
C PHE A 288 6.00 2.45 -19.78
N SER A 289 5.33 3.43 -20.40
CA SER A 289 5.59 4.86 -20.19
C SER A 289 4.71 5.43 -19.07
N PHE A 290 5.28 6.03 -18.01
CA PHE A 290 4.52 6.72 -16.96
C PHE A 290 3.92 8.05 -17.45
N LYS A 291 4.63 8.83 -18.26
CA LYS A 291 4.13 10.10 -18.85
C LYS A 291 2.90 9.95 -19.75
N THR A 292 2.82 8.89 -20.56
CA THR A 292 1.64 8.60 -21.39
C THR A 292 0.70 7.59 -20.73
N GLY A 293 1.24 6.77 -19.82
CA GLY A 293 0.52 5.89 -18.91
C GLY A 293 0.02 6.64 -17.69
N THR A 294 -0.77 7.69 -17.95
CA THR A 294 -1.97 7.80 -17.12
C THR A 294 -2.72 6.50 -17.37
N TRP A 295 -2.79 5.62 -16.38
CA TRP A 295 -3.71 4.49 -16.45
C TRP A 295 -5.10 5.12 -16.51
N THR A 296 -5.56 5.44 -17.71
CA THR A 296 -6.91 6.01 -17.91
C THR A 296 -7.96 4.99 -17.46
N SER A 297 -7.57 3.71 -17.38
CA SER A 297 -8.38 2.64 -16.82
C SER A 297 -7.55 1.62 -16.02
N TYR A 298 -8.19 1.04 -15.02
CA TYR A 298 -7.70 -0.12 -14.27
C TYR A 298 -7.45 -1.36 -15.15
N THR A 299 -8.14 -1.43 -16.29
CA THR A 299 -8.03 -2.52 -17.26
C THR A 299 -6.63 -2.63 -17.81
N ASP A 300 -6.04 -1.50 -18.18
CA ASP A 300 -4.69 -1.43 -18.75
C ASP A 300 -3.67 -1.98 -17.74
N TYR A 301 -3.84 -1.69 -16.44
CA TYR A 301 -2.96 -2.17 -15.36
C TYR A 301 -2.97 -3.69 -15.25
N ILE A 302 -4.18 -4.26 -15.25
CA ILE A 302 -4.37 -5.70 -15.29
C ILE A 302 -3.73 -6.28 -16.55
N GLU A 303 -3.95 -5.70 -17.72
CA GLU A 303 -3.38 -6.22 -18.96
C GLU A 303 -1.85 -6.23 -18.95
N CYS A 304 -1.19 -5.19 -18.43
CA CYS A 304 0.26 -5.15 -18.33
C CYS A 304 0.81 -6.23 -17.40
N VAL A 305 0.20 -6.37 -16.21
CA VAL A 305 0.64 -7.34 -15.20
C VAL A 305 0.33 -8.79 -15.66
N THR A 306 -0.66 -8.96 -16.55
CA THR A 306 -1.22 -10.27 -16.87
C THR A 306 -1.20 -10.74 -18.33
N SER A 307 -0.71 -9.93 -19.27
CA SER A 307 -0.69 -10.31 -20.68
C SER A 307 0.21 -11.53 -20.93
N TYR A 308 -0.19 -12.38 -21.86
CA TYR A 308 0.56 -13.56 -22.29
C TYR A 308 0.85 -13.57 -23.80
N GLU A 309 0.25 -12.65 -24.58
CA GLU A 309 0.12 -12.83 -26.04
C GLU A 309 1.12 -12.03 -26.88
N LYS A 310 1.83 -11.02 -26.32
CA LYS A 310 2.80 -10.20 -27.09
C LYS A 310 4.11 -9.93 -26.37
N SER A 311 4.11 -10.08 -25.06
CA SER A 311 5.23 -9.98 -24.15
C SER A 311 4.85 -10.87 -22.96
N LEU A 312 5.80 -11.61 -22.42
CA LEU A 312 5.52 -12.35 -21.20
C LEU A 312 5.19 -11.31 -20.12
N GLY A 313 3.95 -11.31 -19.63
CA GLY A 313 3.54 -10.46 -18.52
C GLY A 313 4.48 -10.68 -17.33
N ILE A 314 4.62 -9.64 -16.50
CA ILE A 314 5.58 -9.62 -15.39
C ILE A 314 5.37 -10.81 -14.46
N LEU A 315 4.10 -11.15 -14.18
CA LEU A 315 3.74 -12.32 -13.36
C LEU A 315 4.22 -13.62 -14.03
N PRO A 316 3.80 -14.03 -15.23
CA PRO A 316 4.33 -15.22 -15.90
C PRO A 316 5.85 -15.41 -15.86
N CYS A 317 6.65 -14.34 -16.02
CA CYS A 317 8.12 -14.39 -15.87
C CYS A 317 8.56 -14.62 -14.42
N LEU A 318 7.99 -13.87 -13.47
CA LEU A 318 8.24 -14.05 -12.04
C LEU A 318 7.92 -15.45 -11.55
N LEU A 319 7.01 -16.14 -12.23
CA LEU A 319 6.58 -17.49 -11.87
C LEU A 319 7.39 -18.59 -12.57
N GLY A 320 8.41 -18.22 -13.35
CA GLY A 320 9.29 -19.19 -14.02
C GLY A 320 8.57 -20.04 -15.07
N LEU A 321 7.42 -19.59 -15.61
CA LEU A 321 6.63 -20.35 -16.61
C LEU A 321 7.36 -20.53 -17.95
N ASN A 322 8.52 -19.89 -18.11
CA ASN A 322 9.39 -19.92 -19.27
C ASN A 322 10.52 -20.98 -19.18
N ARG A 323 10.67 -21.71 -18.08
CA ARG A 323 11.79 -22.66 -17.89
C ARG A 323 11.36 -24.13 -18.08
N ARG A 324 11.91 -24.79 -19.13
CA ARG A 324 12.14 -26.24 -19.36
C ARG A 324 11.55 -26.84 -20.66
N ASP A 325 12.28 -27.81 -21.20
CA ASP A 325 12.02 -28.52 -22.47
C ASP A 325 11.02 -29.69 -22.35
N ASP A 326 10.81 -30.22 -21.14
CA ASP A 326 9.85 -31.29 -20.81
C ASP A 326 8.48 -30.77 -20.32
N TYR A 327 8.35 -29.44 -20.27
CA TYR A 327 7.23 -28.69 -19.72
C TYR A 327 6.05 -28.31 -20.66
N PRO A 328 5.98 -28.63 -21.97
CA PRO A 328 4.93 -28.11 -22.87
C PRO A 328 3.48 -28.36 -22.41
N LYS A 329 3.13 -29.59 -21.99
CA LYS A 329 1.75 -29.95 -21.60
C LYS A 329 1.33 -29.32 -20.27
N PHE A 330 2.24 -29.21 -19.32
CA PHE A 330 1.97 -28.57 -18.03
C PHE A 330 1.93 -27.04 -18.19
N ARG A 331 2.82 -26.46 -19.00
CA ARG A 331 2.79 -25.06 -19.42
C ARG A 331 1.47 -24.72 -20.10
N GLU A 332 1.01 -25.56 -21.01
CA GLU A 332 -0.28 -25.36 -21.68
C GLU A 332 -1.43 -25.38 -20.68
N ASN A 333 -1.43 -26.29 -19.70
CA ASN A 333 -2.47 -26.35 -18.68
C ASN A 333 -2.44 -25.12 -17.74
N CYS A 334 -1.26 -24.70 -17.28
CA CYS A 334 -1.10 -23.53 -16.43
C CYS A 334 -1.40 -22.23 -17.17
N ALA A 335 -0.89 -22.08 -18.40
CA ALA A 335 -1.22 -20.97 -19.28
C ALA A 335 -2.73 -20.94 -19.58
N ARG A 336 -3.39 -22.09 -19.74
CA ARG A 336 -4.85 -22.19 -19.92
C ARG A 336 -5.62 -21.79 -18.66
N LYS A 337 -5.27 -22.31 -17.48
CA LYS A 337 -5.87 -21.91 -16.19
C LYS A 337 -5.69 -20.41 -15.93
N TYR A 338 -4.49 -19.90 -16.22
CA TYR A 338 -4.15 -18.49 -16.11
C TYR A 338 -4.95 -17.63 -17.08
N LYS A 339 -4.99 -18.00 -18.37
CA LYS A 339 -5.80 -17.33 -19.40
C LYS A 339 -7.28 -17.34 -19.04
N GLU A 340 -7.81 -18.43 -18.49
CA GLU A 340 -9.20 -18.52 -18.05
C GLU A 340 -9.47 -17.62 -16.84
N THR A 341 -8.57 -17.61 -15.85
CA THR A 341 -8.68 -16.73 -14.67
C THR A 341 -8.60 -15.25 -15.07
N ARG A 342 -7.70 -14.90 -15.99
CA ARG A 342 -7.61 -13.57 -16.60
C ARG A 342 -8.89 -13.22 -17.35
N ARG A 343 -9.43 -14.14 -18.16
CA ARG A 343 -10.67 -13.94 -18.93
C ARG A 343 -11.85 -13.65 -18.00
N GLN A 344 -11.98 -14.41 -16.92
CA GLN A 344 -13.02 -14.19 -15.90
C GLN A 344 -12.88 -12.81 -15.26
N LEU A 345 -11.67 -12.42 -14.87
CA LEU A 345 -11.41 -11.08 -14.31
C LEU A 345 -11.79 -9.97 -15.29
N MET A 346 -11.41 -10.09 -16.56
CA MET A 346 -11.71 -9.10 -17.59
C MET A 346 -13.23 -9.00 -17.85
N LEU A 347 -13.98 -10.10 -17.75
CA LEU A 347 -15.43 -10.09 -17.83
C LEU A 347 -16.06 -9.37 -16.63
N GLU A 348 -15.65 -9.70 -15.41
CA GLU A 348 -16.14 -9.03 -14.20
C GLU A 348 -15.81 -7.53 -14.19
N LEU A 349 -14.63 -7.16 -14.69
CA LEU A 349 -14.22 -5.77 -14.83
C LEU A 349 -15.09 -5.03 -15.86
N LYS A 350 -15.40 -5.67 -16.99
CA LYS A 350 -16.28 -5.13 -18.02
C LYS A 350 -17.71 -4.97 -17.51
N ASP A 351 -18.20 -5.91 -16.70
CA ASP A 351 -19.51 -5.81 -16.05
C ASP A 351 -19.55 -4.63 -15.06
N LEU A 352 -18.48 -4.40 -14.30
CA LEU A 352 -18.37 -3.24 -13.42
C LEU A 352 -18.30 -1.90 -14.15
N GLN A 353 -17.67 -1.88 -15.33
CA GLN A 353 -17.55 -0.70 -16.18
C GLN A 353 -18.80 -0.44 -17.04
N SER A 354 -19.73 -1.39 -17.11
CA SER A 354 -20.96 -1.24 -17.88
C SER A 354 -21.83 -0.12 -17.29
N PRO A 355 -22.35 0.81 -18.11
CA PRO A 355 -23.17 1.90 -17.62
C PRO A 355 -24.45 1.36 -16.99
N VAL A 356 -24.56 1.50 -15.66
CA VAL A 356 -25.80 1.22 -14.93
C VAL A 356 -26.92 2.06 -15.55
N ILE A 357 -27.87 1.39 -16.20
CA ILE A 357 -29.13 2.01 -16.66
C ILE A 357 -29.89 2.40 -15.40
N THR A 358 -29.73 3.65 -14.96
CA THR A 358 -30.46 4.19 -13.82
C THR A 358 -31.92 4.39 -14.21
N THR A 359 -32.79 3.46 -13.82
CA THR A 359 -34.22 3.73 -13.74
C THR A 359 -34.45 4.78 -12.65
N ALA A 360 -35.24 5.81 -12.96
CA ALA A 360 -35.41 6.97 -12.10
C ALA A 360 -36.02 6.58 -10.73
N PRO A 361 -35.56 7.19 -9.62
CA PRO A 361 -36.11 6.89 -8.29
C PRO A 361 -37.54 7.42 -8.19
N LYS A 362 -38.49 6.54 -7.87
CA LYS A 362 -39.86 6.93 -7.49
C LYS A 362 -39.82 7.74 -6.19
N LYS A 363 -40.52 8.87 -6.17
CA LYS A 363 -40.72 9.74 -4.99
C LYS A 363 -41.23 8.92 -3.80
N THR A 364 -40.51 8.97 -2.68
CA THR A 364 -40.87 8.34 -1.42
C THR A 364 -41.86 9.20 -0.62
N THR A 365 -42.99 8.59 -0.26
CA THR A 365 -44.05 9.08 0.67
C THR A 365 -43.60 8.91 2.13
N PRO A 366 -44.16 9.64 3.13
CA PRO A 366 -43.68 9.61 4.51
C PRO A 366 -43.81 8.21 5.16
N MET A 367 -42.70 7.68 5.68
CA MET A 367 -42.52 6.28 6.14
C MET A 367 -43.12 5.93 7.52
N ALA A 368 -43.73 6.86 8.24
CA ALA A 368 -44.00 6.67 9.67
C ALA A 368 -45.10 5.66 10.04
N LYS A 369 -45.87 5.09 9.09
CA LYS A 369 -46.97 4.14 9.40
C LYS A 369 -46.79 2.70 8.92
N ASN A 370 -45.73 2.38 8.17
CA ASN A 370 -45.54 1.05 7.57
C ASN A 370 -44.25 0.33 8.04
N ARG A 371 -43.81 0.53 9.29
CA ARG A 371 -42.58 -0.14 9.80
C ARG A 371 -42.71 -1.67 9.91
N PHE A 372 -43.93 -2.19 10.07
CA PHE A 372 -44.19 -3.60 10.28
C PHE A 372 -45.10 -4.12 9.17
N THR A 373 -44.50 -4.76 8.17
CA THR A 373 -45.26 -5.51 7.17
C THR A 373 -45.67 -6.85 7.79
N LEU A 374 -46.95 -7.21 7.70
CA LEU A 374 -47.44 -8.52 8.13
C LEU A 374 -46.85 -9.61 7.21
N MET A 375 -45.70 -10.17 7.57
CA MET A 375 -45.21 -11.42 6.98
C MET A 375 -45.77 -12.60 7.77
N SER A 376 -46.14 -13.68 7.06
CA SER A 376 -46.43 -14.96 7.69
C SER A 376 -45.20 -15.45 8.45
N ASN A 377 -45.41 -16.11 9.59
CA ASN A 377 -44.30 -16.60 10.42
C ASN A 377 -43.43 -17.58 9.61
N PRO A 378 -42.17 -17.26 9.31
CA PRO A 378 -41.34 -18.09 8.44
C PRO A 378 -41.04 -19.44 9.08
N ASP A 379 -40.95 -20.49 8.26
CA ASP A 379 -40.61 -21.82 8.74
C ASP A 379 -39.18 -21.83 9.29
N ILE A 380 -39.06 -22.26 10.54
CA ILE A 380 -37.78 -22.41 11.25
C ILE A 380 -37.33 -23.88 11.32
N LYS A 381 -38.11 -24.82 10.78
CA LYS A 381 -37.76 -26.25 10.80
C LYS A 381 -36.44 -26.50 10.08
N GLY A 382 -35.53 -27.19 10.77
CA GLY A 382 -34.21 -27.53 10.24
C GLY A 382 -33.18 -26.40 10.30
N LEU A 383 -33.54 -25.22 10.81
CA LEU A 383 -32.56 -24.17 11.12
C LEU A 383 -31.99 -24.41 12.53
N ASP A 384 -30.67 -24.39 12.63
CA ASP A 384 -29.94 -24.57 13.88
C ASP A 384 -28.97 -23.39 14.12
N GLU A 385 -28.24 -23.46 15.23
CA GLU A 385 -27.22 -22.47 15.58
C GLU A 385 -26.17 -22.31 14.46
N LYS A 386 -25.78 -23.40 13.80
CA LYS A 386 -24.77 -23.37 12.73
C LYS A 386 -25.29 -22.64 11.49
N ALA A 387 -26.58 -22.78 11.18
CA ALA A 387 -27.21 -22.12 10.04
C ALA A 387 -27.26 -20.59 10.17
N VAL A 388 -27.35 -20.04 11.39
CA VAL A 388 -27.42 -18.58 11.61
C VAL A 388 -26.05 -17.90 11.70
N MET A 389 -24.97 -18.64 11.96
CA MET A 389 -23.61 -18.08 12.09
C MET A 389 -23.18 -17.20 10.90
N PRO A 390 -23.41 -17.58 9.62
CA PRO A 390 -23.06 -16.71 8.49
C PRO A 390 -23.78 -15.37 8.51
N LEU A 391 -25.08 -15.35 8.88
CA LEU A 391 -25.86 -14.13 8.99
C LEU A 391 -25.33 -13.25 10.13
N LEU A 392 -25.08 -13.83 11.30
CA LEU A 392 -24.47 -13.11 12.42
C LEU A 392 -23.12 -12.51 12.02
N GLN A 393 -22.28 -13.23 11.30
CA GLN A 393 -21.00 -12.72 10.81
C GLN A 393 -21.17 -11.52 9.88
N LEU A 394 -22.19 -11.48 9.02
CA LEU A 394 -22.49 -10.32 8.18
C LEU A 394 -22.97 -9.13 9.02
N VAL A 395 -23.82 -9.38 10.02
CA VAL A 395 -24.35 -8.35 10.93
C VAL A 395 -23.24 -7.72 11.78
N VAL A 396 -22.37 -8.51 12.43
CA VAL A 396 -21.25 -7.96 13.25
C VAL A 396 -20.20 -7.22 12.42
N LYS A 397 -20.19 -7.47 11.11
CA LYS A 397 -19.33 -6.81 10.11
C LYS A 397 -19.99 -5.61 9.43
N GLY A 398 -21.26 -5.30 9.75
CA GLY A 398 -21.98 -4.17 9.18
C GLY A 398 -22.33 -4.33 7.70
N LYS A 399 -22.33 -5.57 7.17
CA LYS A 399 -22.63 -5.89 5.76
C LYS A 399 -24.13 -6.00 5.52
N GLN A 400 -24.80 -4.86 5.58
CA GLN A 400 -26.26 -4.76 5.56
C GLN A 400 -26.89 -5.37 4.31
N THR A 401 -26.35 -5.08 3.13
CA THR A 401 -26.90 -5.58 1.85
C THR A 401 -26.80 -7.10 1.75
N GLU A 402 -25.64 -7.66 2.09
CA GLU A 402 -25.41 -9.10 2.06
C GLU A 402 -26.24 -9.82 3.13
N ALA A 403 -26.38 -9.22 4.32
CA ALA A 403 -27.26 -9.73 5.37
C ALA A 403 -28.73 -9.76 4.89
N GLU A 404 -29.21 -8.68 4.27
CA GLU A 404 -30.57 -8.61 3.74
C GLU A 404 -30.80 -9.67 2.65
N GLN A 405 -29.86 -9.85 1.72
CA GLN A 405 -29.94 -10.89 0.69
C GLN A 405 -30.00 -12.30 1.29
N MET A 406 -29.28 -12.56 2.39
CA MET A 406 -29.33 -13.84 3.08
C MET A 406 -30.68 -14.04 3.80
N ILE A 407 -31.21 -12.98 4.43
CA ILE A 407 -32.52 -13.02 5.11
C ILE A 407 -33.64 -13.26 4.09
N ILE A 408 -33.61 -12.62 2.91
CA ILE A 408 -34.59 -12.85 1.84
C ILE A 408 -34.65 -14.33 1.42
N LYS A 409 -33.48 -14.99 1.33
CA LYS A 409 -33.40 -16.41 0.97
C LYS A 409 -33.91 -17.34 2.06
N THR A 410 -33.69 -16.98 3.33
CA THR A 410 -34.06 -17.82 4.48
C THR A 410 -34.52 -16.95 5.65
N PRO A 411 -35.77 -16.44 5.63
CA PRO A 411 -36.23 -15.45 6.62
C PRO A 411 -36.23 -15.97 8.05
N GLY A 412 -36.41 -17.28 8.27
CA GLY A 412 -36.36 -17.88 9.61
C GLY A 412 -35.04 -17.65 10.36
N LEU A 413 -33.93 -17.35 9.66
CA LEU A 413 -32.62 -17.12 10.28
C LEU A 413 -32.62 -15.98 11.29
N VAL A 414 -33.45 -14.95 11.13
CA VAL A 414 -33.48 -13.80 12.08
C VAL A 414 -34.07 -14.18 13.44
N GLN A 415 -34.73 -15.34 13.54
CA GLN A 415 -35.31 -15.85 14.79
C GLN A 415 -34.34 -16.72 15.60
N ILE A 416 -33.33 -17.29 14.94
CA ILE A 416 -32.43 -18.26 15.55
C ILE A 416 -31.29 -17.53 16.28
N SER A 417 -30.98 -18.01 17.49
CA SER A 417 -29.84 -17.54 18.26
C SER A 417 -28.61 -18.39 17.92
N GLY A 418 -27.42 -17.77 17.91
CA GLY A 418 -26.18 -18.52 17.74
C GLY A 418 -24.97 -17.84 18.36
N PHE A 419 -23.79 -18.33 17.96
CA PHE A 419 -22.50 -17.85 18.40
C PHE A 419 -21.83 -16.94 17.37
N VAL A 420 -21.28 -15.82 17.82
CA VAL A 420 -20.47 -14.93 16.97
C VAL A 420 -19.37 -14.23 17.77
N ILE A 421 -18.26 -13.95 17.09
CA ILE A 421 -17.20 -13.07 17.60
C ILE A 421 -17.22 -11.81 16.75
N ASP A 422 -17.37 -10.64 17.38
CA ASP A 422 -17.35 -9.37 16.66
C ASP A 422 -15.92 -8.89 16.33
N LEU A 423 -15.81 -7.76 15.63
CA LEU A 423 -14.51 -7.21 15.24
C LEU A 423 -13.68 -6.69 16.43
N SER A 424 -14.32 -6.43 17.58
CA SER A 424 -13.67 -6.10 18.84
C SER A 424 -13.26 -7.35 19.65
N ALA A 425 -13.36 -8.55 19.05
CA ALA A 425 -13.08 -9.84 19.66
C ALA A 425 -13.99 -10.19 20.86
N ARG A 426 -15.14 -9.54 20.99
CA ARG A 426 -16.18 -9.93 21.97
C ARG A 426 -16.90 -11.15 21.46
N LYS A 427 -17.04 -12.13 22.35
CA LYS A 427 -17.84 -13.33 22.10
C LYS A 427 -19.28 -13.03 22.52
N PHE A 428 -20.22 -13.46 21.70
CA PHE A 428 -21.65 -13.46 22.00
C PHE A 428 -22.15 -14.89 21.90
N THR A 429 -22.65 -15.42 23.02
CA THR A 429 -23.28 -16.74 23.08
C THR A 429 -24.79 -16.57 23.06
N LYS A 430 -25.49 -17.32 22.18
CA LYS A 430 -26.96 -17.29 22.06
C LYS A 430 -27.55 -15.91 21.73
N ILE A 431 -26.97 -15.22 20.75
CA ILE A 431 -27.50 -13.95 20.24
C ILE A 431 -28.18 -14.13 18.88
N THR A 432 -29.30 -13.44 18.66
CA THR A 432 -29.95 -13.37 17.34
C THR A 432 -29.40 -12.20 16.54
N PRO A 433 -29.52 -12.21 15.19
CA PRO A 433 -29.14 -11.08 14.35
C PRO A 433 -29.76 -9.76 14.80
N PHE A 434 -31.05 -9.76 15.14
CA PHE A 434 -31.76 -8.57 15.60
C PHE A 434 -31.25 -8.07 16.95
N LYS A 435 -31.06 -8.97 17.95
CA LYS A 435 -30.52 -8.59 19.26
C LYS A 435 -29.14 -7.97 19.15
N TYR A 436 -28.25 -8.51 18.30
CA TYR A 436 -26.94 -7.90 18.11
C TYR A 436 -27.03 -6.53 17.45
N ALA A 437 -27.87 -6.37 16.41
CA ALA A 437 -28.05 -5.08 15.74
C ALA A 437 -28.55 -4.00 16.72
N VAL A 438 -29.52 -4.35 17.58
CA VAL A 438 -30.03 -3.46 18.64
C VAL A 438 -28.94 -3.18 19.68
N TRP A 439 -28.26 -4.21 20.17
CA TRP A 439 -27.18 -4.08 21.16
C TRP A 439 -26.05 -3.17 20.67
N SER A 440 -25.64 -3.31 19.41
CA SER A 440 -24.56 -2.54 18.78
C SER A 440 -24.98 -1.14 18.31
N ASN A 441 -26.23 -0.73 18.55
CA ASN A 441 -26.84 0.51 18.05
C ASN A 441 -26.77 0.64 16.51
N ASP A 442 -26.80 -0.47 15.78
CA ASP A 442 -26.87 -0.46 14.32
C ASP A 442 -28.33 -0.37 13.86
N TRP A 443 -28.85 0.85 13.82
CA TRP A 443 -30.28 1.03 13.55
C TRP A 443 -30.72 0.71 12.15
N ALA A 444 -29.92 0.98 11.13
CA ALA A 444 -30.31 0.60 9.78
C ALA A 444 -30.32 -0.93 9.62
N MET A 445 -29.37 -1.64 10.23
CA MET A 445 -29.39 -3.10 10.27
C MET A 445 -30.61 -3.61 11.05
N SER A 446 -30.95 -2.98 12.17
CA SER A 446 -32.12 -3.34 12.98
C SER A 446 -33.43 -3.11 12.22
N GLU A 447 -33.61 -1.94 11.61
CA GLU A 447 -34.78 -1.60 10.78
C GLU A 447 -34.88 -2.50 9.56
N MET A 448 -33.76 -2.89 8.95
CA MET A 448 -33.74 -3.87 7.87
C MET A 448 -34.25 -5.24 8.34
N ILE A 449 -33.71 -5.74 9.46
CA ILE A 449 -34.10 -7.05 10.01
C ILE A 449 -35.59 -7.06 10.41
N LEU A 450 -36.11 -5.97 10.98
CA LEU A 450 -37.51 -5.85 11.39
C LEU A 450 -38.51 -6.05 10.25
N LYS A 451 -38.13 -5.80 8.99
CA LYS A 451 -38.99 -6.07 7.82
C LYS A 451 -39.31 -7.55 7.65
N TYR A 452 -38.43 -8.43 8.15
CA TYR A 452 -38.50 -9.89 7.97
C TYR A 452 -38.73 -10.63 9.29
N LEU A 453 -38.76 -9.91 10.42
CA LEU A 453 -38.95 -10.49 11.75
C LEU A 453 -40.40 -10.30 12.19
N PRO A 454 -41.15 -11.38 12.50
CA PRO A 454 -42.52 -11.24 12.97
C PRO A 454 -42.59 -10.37 14.24
N PRO A 455 -43.57 -9.44 14.35
CA PRO A 455 -43.60 -8.46 15.43
C PRO A 455 -43.55 -9.07 16.84
N GLU A 456 -44.25 -10.19 17.07
CA GLU A 456 -44.27 -10.91 18.34
C GLU A 456 -42.88 -11.45 18.73
N ILE A 457 -42.11 -11.91 17.75
CA ILE A 457 -40.74 -12.38 17.96
C ILE A 457 -39.82 -11.18 18.18
N ALA A 458 -40.00 -10.08 17.46
CA ALA A 458 -39.25 -8.84 17.66
C ALA A 458 -39.45 -8.30 19.09
N ILE A 459 -40.69 -8.23 19.57
CA ILE A 459 -41.04 -7.82 20.94
C ILE A 459 -40.34 -8.74 21.96
N SER A 460 -40.47 -10.06 21.79
CA SER A 460 -39.85 -11.05 22.68
C SER A 460 -38.33 -10.91 22.73
N GLN A 461 -37.68 -10.82 21.56
CA GLN A 461 -36.23 -10.67 21.48
C GLN A 461 -35.74 -9.34 22.08
N PHE A 462 -36.46 -8.24 21.85
CA PHE A 462 -36.14 -6.93 22.40
C PHE A 462 -36.26 -6.92 23.93
N ASN A 463 -37.39 -7.41 24.47
CA ASN A 463 -37.60 -7.49 25.92
C ASN A 463 -36.57 -8.41 26.59
N GLU A 464 -36.21 -9.51 25.94
CA GLU A 464 -35.17 -10.39 26.47
C GLU A 464 -33.80 -9.69 26.52
N LEU A 465 -33.43 -8.95 25.47
CA LEU A 465 -32.20 -8.17 25.47
C LEU A 465 -32.22 -7.05 26.52
N GLU A 466 -33.34 -6.36 26.69
CA GLU A 466 -33.47 -5.29 27.67
C GLU A 466 -33.39 -5.80 29.12
N THR A 467 -34.05 -6.93 29.41
CA THR A 467 -34.15 -7.47 30.77
C THR A 467 -32.95 -8.32 31.18
N LYS A 468 -32.46 -9.19 30.28
CA LYS A 468 -31.35 -10.12 30.58
C LYS A 468 -30.01 -9.61 30.08
N GLY A 469 -30.01 -8.80 29.02
CA GLY A 469 -28.80 -8.36 28.36
C GLY A 469 -28.00 -9.48 27.70
N THR A 470 -26.77 -9.14 27.37
CA THR A 470 -25.72 -10.08 26.94
C THR A 470 -24.63 -10.16 28.01
N GLU A 471 -23.61 -10.98 27.81
CA GLU A 471 -22.37 -10.95 28.60
C GLU A 471 -21.66 -9.58 28.59
N HIS A 472 -22.05 -8.67 27.68
CA HIS A 472 -21.54 -7.30 27.56
C HIS A 472 -22.61 -6.24 27.90
N GLY A 473 -23.68 -6.62 28.62
CA GLY A 473 -24.79 -5.75 29.01
C GLY A 473 -25.93 -5.69 27.99
N ALA A 474 -26.96 -4.89 28.28
CA ALA A 474 -28.17 -4.77 27.46
C ALA A 474 -27.97 -3.98 26.15
N ARG A 475 -26.99 -3.07 26.14
CA ARG A 475 -26.62 -2.26 24.97
C ARG A 475 -25.15 -1.87 25.04
N PHE A 476 -24.56 -1.61 23.89
CA PHE A 476 -23.22 -1.05 23.81
C PHE A 476 -23.19 0.34 24.46
N ASN A 477 -22.22 0.54 25.36
CA ASN A 477 -22.05 1.77 26.10
C ASN A 477 -20.81 2.53 25.60
N ILE A 478 -21.02 3.71 25.00
CA ILE A 478 -19.94 4.55 24.47
C ILE A 478 -19.31 5.47 25.53
N THR A 479 -19.91 5.59 26.71
CA THR A 479 -19.44 6.46 27.80
C THR A 479 -17.96 6.25 28.20
N PRO A 480 -17.40 5.02 28.25
CA PRO A 480 -15.98 4.83 28.55
C PRO A 480 -15.03 5.58 27.60
N LEU A 481 -15.37 5.64 26.30
CA LEU A 481 -14.60 6.40 25.32
C LEU A 481 -14.73 7.90 25.54
N ILE A 482 -15.97 8.39 25.72
CA ILE A 482 -16.24 9.82 25.99
C ILE A 482 -15.47 10.28 27.24
N ASN A 483 -15.51 9.50 28.32
CA ASN A 483 -14.80 9.80 29.56
C ASN A 483 -13.28 9.81 29.34
N SER A 484 -12.74 8.84 28.59
CA SER A 484 -11.30 8.77 28.32
C SER A 484 -10.81 9.97 27.50
N LEU A 485 -11.60 10.41 26.51
CA LEU A 485 -11.32 11.62 25.76
C LEU A 485 -11.42 12.87 26.65
N GLN A 486 -12.42 12.94 27.54
CA GLN A 486 -12.60 14.10 28.43
C GLN A 486 -11.41 14.23 29.40
N ILE A 487 -10.99 13.12 30.01
CA ILE A 487 -9.80 13.07 30.87
C ILE A 487 -8.56 13.51 30.09
N TYR A 488 -8.42 13.06 28.83
CA TYR A 488 -7.32 13.48 27.97
C TYR A 488 -7.32 14.99 27.78
N ILE A 489 -8.45 15.59 27.38
CA ILE A 489 -8.59 17.03 27.16
C ILE A 489 -8.29 17.81 28.44
N ASP A 490 -8.89 17.42 29.56
CA ASP A 490 -8.76 18.13 30.84
C ASP A 490 -7.32 18.15 31.35
N LYS A 491 -6.57 17.06 31.15
CA LYS A 491 -5.23 16.89 31.70
C LYS A 491 -4.11 17.19 30.72
N ALA A 492 -4.29 16.99 29.41
CA ALA A 492 -3.22 17.10 28.43
C ALA A 492 -2.63 18.51 28.34
N GLU A 493 -3.47 19.55 28.38
CA GLU A 493 -3.01 20.94 28.33
C GLU A 493 -2.53 21.46 29.70
N LYS A 494 -3.24 21.08 30.77
CA LYS A 494 -3.03 21.65 32.12
C LYS A 494 -1.90 20.96 32.91
N VAL A 495 -1.79 19.64 32.80
CA VAL A 495 -0.97 18.82 33.71
C VAL A 495 0.10 18.04 32.96
N TRP A 496 -0.21 17.47 31.79
CA TRP A 496 0.69 16.52 31.12
C TRP A 496 1.67 17.15 30.12
N ARG A 497 1.68 18.48 29.90
CA ARG A 497 2.64 19.26 29.06
C ARG A 497 3.51 18.39 28.12
N TYR A 498 2.92 17.80 27.07
CA TYR A 498 3.57 16.92 26.07
C TYR A 498 4.55 15.88 26.63
N ASN A 499 4.23 15.23 27.73
CA ASN A 499 5.04 14.17 28.31
C ASN A 499 4.48 12.77 27.99
N GLN A 500 5.23 11.77 28.42
CA GLN A 500 4.92 10.35 28.23
C GLN A 500 3.49 9.96 28.71
N TYR A 501 2.91 10.67 29.69
CA TYR A 501 1.57 10.38 30.19
C TYR A 501 0.46 10.72 29.20
N ALA A 502 0.58 11.82 28.45
CA ALA A 502 -0.40 12.15 27.40
C ALA A 502 -0.38 11.09 26.29
N VAL A 503 0.81 10.63 25.89
CA VAL A 503 0.98 9.54 24.92
C VAL A 503 0.40 8.23 25.46
N GLN A 504 0.69 7.89 26.72
CA GLN A 504 0.18 6.67 27.35
C GLN A 504 -1.35 6.70 27.47
N HIS A 505 -1.96 7.81 27.89
CA HIS A 505 -3.41 7.90 28.00
C HIS A 505 -4.09 7.86 26.62
N TRP A 506 -3.53 8.55 25.63
CA TRP A 506 -4.05 8.53 24.26
C TRP A 506 -4.00 7.11 23.66
N SER A 507 -2.86 6.44 23.75
CA SER A 507 -2.68 5.09 23.20
C SER A 507 -3.44 4.01 23.99
N LYS A 508 -3.30 4.01 25.32
CA LYS A 508 -3.78 2.92 26.20
C LYS A 508 -5.19 3.11 26.72
N GLU A 509 -5.72 4.33 26.82
CA GLU A 509 -7.09 4.54 27.30
C GLU A 509 -8.01 4.90 26.14
N VAL A 510 -7.68 5.94 25.37
CA VAL A 510 -8.51 6.36 24.22
C VAL A 510 -8.48 5.29 23.11
N GLY A 511 -7.29 4.87 22.67
CA GLY A 511 -7.13 3.85 21.63
C GLY A 511 -7.76 2.50 21.99
N ASN A 512 -7.63 2.06 23.25
CA ASN A 512 -8.28 0.83 23.71
C ASN A 512 -9.80 0.92 23.66
N ASN A 513 -10.38 2.00 24.19
CA ASN A 513 -11.83 2.19 24.16
C ASN A 513 -12.35 2.32 22.72
N GLN A 514 -11.58 2.90 21.80
CA GLN A 514 -11.91 2.96 20.38
C GLN A 514 -11.96 1.58 19.71
N ARG A 515 -11.04 0.66 20.05
CA ARG A 515 -11.06 -0.71 19.51
C ARG A 515 -12.26 -1.54 19.96
N LEU A 516 -12.91 -1.13 21.04
CA LEU A 516 -14.13 -1.75 21.56
C LEU A 516 -15.40 -1.22 20.89
N LEU A 517 -15.33 -0.22 20.00
CA LEU A 517 -16.51 0.26 19.29
C LEU A 517 -17.04 -0.81 18.33
N PRO A 518 -18.36 -1.08 18.30
CA PRO A 518 -18.99 -1.85 17.24
C PRO A 518 -18.78 -1.19 15.87
N ILE A 519 -18.78 -2.01 14.82
CA ILE A 519 -18.54 -1.56 13.44
C ILE A 519 -19.50 -0.49 12.97
N SER A 520 -20.75 -0.49 13.46
CA SER A 520 -21.76 0.52 13.15
C SER A 520 -21.34 1.93 13.60
N ILE A 521 -20.68 2.03 14.75
CA ILE A 521 -20.15 3.29 15.29
C ILE A 521 -18.84 3.63 14.57
N VAL A 522 -17.97 2.65 14.33
CA VAL A 522 -16.72 2.86 13.58
C VAL A 522 -17.00 3.37 12.16
N ASN A 523 -18.00 2.82 11.48
CA ASN A 523 -18.41 3.28 10.16
C ASN A 523 -18.86 4.75 10.16
N GLN A 524 -19.52 5.22 11.23
CA GLN A 524 -19.88 6.64 11.37
C GLN A 524 -18.65 7.49 11.68
N TYR A 525 -17.79 6.98 12.56
CA TYR A 525 -16.54 7.61 12.90
C TYR A 525 -15.64 7.78 11.67
N CYS A 526 -15.71 6.90 10.68
CA CYS A 526 -14.87 6.93 9.48
C CYS A 526 -15.62 7.23 8.18
N GLU A 527 -16.90 7.61 8.25
CA GLU A 527 -17.75 7.88 7.07
C GLU A 527 -17.15 8.98 6.18
N PRO A 528 -16.74 8.71 4.93
CA PRO A 528 -16.05 9.69 4.08
C PRO A 528 -16.83 11.00 3.96
N ASP A 529 -16.10 12.12 3.87
CA ASP A 529 -16.66 13.48 3.68
C ASP A 529 -17.57 14.01 4.81
N LYS A 530 -17.78 13.28 5.91
CA LYS A 530 -18.50 13.76 7.09
C LYS A 530 -17.56 13.96 8.30
N PRO A 531 -16.89 15.12 8.41
CA PRO A 531 -16.06 15.41 9.58
C PRO A 531 -16.92 15.51 10.85
N PHE A 532 -16.30 15.42 12.02
CA PHE A 532 -16.97 15.61 13.31
C PHE A 532 -17.12 17.09 13.68
N ASP A 533 -16.46 17.99 12.93
CA ASP A 533 -16.67 19.42 12.98
C ASP A 533 -16.95 19.97 11.56
N PRO A 534 -18.13 20.54 11.28
CA PRO A 534 -19.26 20.68 12.21
C PRO A 534 -19.87 19.33 12.62
N CYS A 535 -20.49 19.28 13.81
CA CYS A 535 -21.11 18.06 14.33
C CYS A 535 -22.12 17.48 13.32
N PRO A 536 -21.94 16.23 12.86
CA PRO A 536 -22.86 15.59 11.92
C PRO A 536 -24.27 15.48 12.46
N ASN A 537 -25.23 15.45 11.54
CA ASN A 537 -26.57 14.95 11.85
C ASN A 537 -26.57 13.41 11.76
N PHE A 538 -26.72 12.75 12.90
CA PHE A 538 -26.71 11.29 13.05
C PHE A 538 -28.08 10.61 12.83
N ASP A 539 -29.13 11.39 12.53
CA ASP A 539 -30.48 10.87 12.23
C ASP A 539 -30.54 10.24 10.84
N LYS A 540 -29.61 10.62 9.94
CA LYS A 540 -29.51 10.06 8.60
C LYS A 540 -28.71 8.77 8.60
N ASP A 541 -29.07 7.87 7.69
CA ASP A 541 -28.37 6.60 7.54
C ASP A 541 -26.92 6.82 7.09
N VAL A 542 -26.05 5.88 7.49
CA VAL A 542 -24.62 5.87 7.23
C VAL A 542 -24.40 5.30 5.84
N THR A 543 -23.70 6.04 4.97
CA THR A 543 -23.38 5.56 3.62
C THR A 543 -22.26 4.51 3.64
N LEU A 544 -21.36 4.60 4.63
CA LEU A 544 -20.29 3.64 4.82
C LEU A 544 -20.79 2.38 5.56
N ARG A 545 -20.73 1.23 4.88
CA ARG A 545 -21.10 -0.09 5.41
C ARG A 545 -20.02 -1.12 5.02
N THR A 546 -18.90 -1.10 5.72
CA THR A 546 -17.75 -1.99 5.44
C THR A 546 -17.19 -2.62 6.71
N ASP A 547 -16.57 -3.80 6.59
CA ASP A 547 -15.81 -4.47 7.65
C ASP A 547 -14.32 -4.09 7.65
N ILE A 548 -13.87 -3.39 6.61
CA ILE A 548 -12.52 -2.87 6.48
C ILE A 548 -12.61 -1.36 6.58
N VAL A 549 -12.49 -0.84 7.79
CA VAL A 549 -12.39 0.58 8.03
C VAL A 549 -10.91 0.94 8.16
N LYS A 550 -10.36 1.51 7.09
CA LYS A 550 -9.03 2.10 7.10
C LYS A 550 -9.11 3.51 7.68
N VAL A 551 -8.29 3.81 8.68
CA VAL A 551 -8.16 5.19 9.18
C VAL A 551 -6.91 5.81 8.56
N GLY A 552 -7.14 6.65 7.55
CA GLY A 552 -6.06 7.20 6.72
C GLY A 552 -5.18 6.11 6.11
N MET A 553 -3.86 6.35 6.10
CA MET A 553 -2.85 5.43 5.55
C MET A 553 -2.40 4.32 6.53
N ILE A 554 -2.90 4.31 7.77
CA ILE A 554 -2.18 3.67 8.89
C ILE A 554 -2.64 2.22 9.12
N GLY A 555 -3.84 1.84 8.66
CA GLY A 555 -4.31 0.44 8.66
C GLY A 555 -5.73 0.25 9.16
N ASN A 556 -6.06 -0.99 9.53
CA ASN A 556 -7.40 -1.39 10.00
C ASN A 556 -7.64 -0.94 11.44
N TRP A 557 -8.80 -0.31 11.69
CA TRP A 557 -9.25 0.19 13.00
C TRP A 557 -8.96 -0.75 14.19
N TYR A 558 -9.22 -2.05 14.03
CA TYR A 558 -9.15 -3.02 15.13
C TYR A 558 -7.77 -3.61 15.34
N THR A 559 -6.86 -3.51 14.36
CA THR A 559 -5.55 -4.17 14.40
C THR A 559 -4.36 -3.23 14.32
N VAL A 560 -4.58 -1.94 14.06
CA VAL A 560 -3.49 -0.98 13.90
C VAL A 560 -2.64 -0.88 15.15
N LYS A 561 -1.33 -0.84 14.94
CA LYS A 561 -0.29 -0.57 15.94
C LYS A 561 0.69 0.43 15.34
N SER A 562 1.30 1.25 16.17
CA SER A 562 2.44 2.07 15.76
C SER A 562 3.68 1.21 15.49
N GLY A 563 4.71 1.80 14.88
CA GLY A 563 5.95 1.08 14.54
C GLY A 563 6.69 0.48 15.75
N ASP A 564 6.42 0.97 16.95
CA ASP A 564 6.90 0.43 18.24
C ASP A 564 5.97 -0.62 18.86
N GLY A 565 4.90 -1.01 18.15
CA GLY A 565 3.90 -1.98 18.60
C GLY A 565 2.85 -1.43 19.57
N ALA A 566 2.90 -0.14 19.94
CA ALA A 566 1.89 0.48 20.79
C ALA A 566 0.56 0.67 20.05
N LEU A 567 -0.52 0.75 20.82
CA LEU A 567 -1.84 1.02 20.26
C LEU A 567 -1.97 2.48 19.87
N VAL A 568 -2.77 2.74 18.84
CA VAL A 568 -2.93 4.06 18.25
C VAL A 568 -4.31 4.60 18.63
N GLY A 569 -4.37 5.83 19.13
CA GLY A 569 -5.64 6.54 19.28
C GLY A 569 -5.98 7.29 18.01
N PHE A 570 -7.25 7.31 17.65
CA PHE A 570 -7.79 7.99 16.48
C PHE A 570 -8.45 9.31 16.88
N TYR A 571 -8.42 10.28 15.98
CA TYR A 571 -9.25 11.47 16.08
C TYR A 571 -9.80 11.85 14.72
N ARG A 572 -10.95 12.51 14.70
CA ARG A 572 -11.54 13.01 13.46
C ARG A 572 -11.52 14.52 13.36
N GLY A 573 -12.12 15.23 14.31
CA GLY A 573 -12.28 16.68 14.27
C GLY A 573 -12.81 17.18 12.93
N ALA A 574 -12.19 18.23 12.39
CA ALA A 574 -12.54 18.81 11.09
C ALA A 574 -11.99 18.02 9.87
N LEU A 575 -11.33 16.88 10.09
CA LEU A 575 -10.72 16.12 9.00
C LEU A 575 -11.78 15.27 8.28
N LYS A 576 -11.74 15.33 6.94
CA LYS A 576 -12.58 14.49 6.07
C LYS A 576 -12.22 13.02 6.17
N GLU A 577 -10.94 12.73 6.35
CA GLU A 577 -10.39 11.40 6.57
C GLU A 577 -9.85 11.36 8.00
N GLY A 578 -10.38 10.48 8.84
CA GLY A 578 -9.91 10.37 10.23
C GLY A 578 -8.39 10.19 10.30
N ALA A 579 -7.75 10.77 11.31
CA ALA A 579 -6.31 10.66 11.53
C ALA A 579 -6.04 9.69 12.69
N ALA A 580 -4.97 8.90 12.56
CA ALA A 580 -4.44 8.12 13.68
C ALA A 580 -3.16 8.77 14.20
N ALA A 581 -3.02 8.86 15.52
CA ALA A 581 -1.81 9.35 16.15
C ALA A 581 -1.38 8.40 17.26
N ALA A 582 -0.16 7.88 17.13
CA ALA A 582 0.47 7.08 18.19
C ALA A 582 0.92 7.98 19.35
N LYS A 583 1.26 9.22 19.02
CA LYS A 583 1.67 10.27 19.96
C LYS A 583 0.46 11.12 20.32
N SER A 584 0.56 11.86 21.43
CA SER A 584 -0.45 12.81 21.89
C SER A 584 -0.81 13.82 20.78
N VAL A 585 -2.11 14.09 20.62
CA VAL A 585 -2.63 15.12 19.70
C VAL A 585 -2.37 16.52 20.28
N ASN A 586 -1.94 17.46 19.43
CA ASN A 586 -1.57 18.79 19.87
C ASN A 586 -2.83 19.62 20.20
N LEU A 587 -3.09 19.94 21.47
CA LEU A 587 -4.31 20.64 21.93
C LEU A 587 -4.16 22.17 22.06
N LYS A 588 -3.21 22.81 21.37
CA LYS A 588 -2.98 24.27 21.55
C LYS A 588 -4.28 25.07 21.33
N GLY A 589 -4.78 25.71 22.39
CA GLY A 589 -5.91 26.64 22.33
C GLY A 589 -7.29 26.04 22.67
N GLY A 590 -7.37 24.89 23.36
CA GLY A 590 -8.63 24.35 23.88
C GLY A 590 -9.63 23.78 22.86
N GLU A 591 -9.43 24.00 21.56
CA GLU A 591 -10.31 23.52 20.48
C GLU A 591 -9.70 22.40 19.62
N GLY A 592 -8.84 21.57 20.21
CA GLY A 592 -8.21 20.46 19.48
C GLY A 592 -9.21 19.42 18.96
N PRO A 593 -8.81 18.58 17.98
CA PRO A 593 -9.69 17.55 17.40
C PRO A 593 -10.41 16.65 18.41
N PRO A 594 -9.79 16.21 19.54
CA PRO A 594 -10.49 15.43 20.56
C PRO A 594 -11.71 16.12 21.15
N CYS A 595 -11.69 17.46 21.30
CA CYS A 595 -12.83 18.22 21.81
C CYS A 595 -14.04 18.11 20.87
N LYS A 596 -13.79 18.21 19.57
CA LYS A 596 -14.81 18.06 18.53
C LYS A 596 -15.36 16.64 18.48
N ASP A 597 -14.48 15.65 18.67
CA ASP A 597 -14.90 14.26 18.72
C ASP A 597 -15.83 13.95 19.89
N ILE A 598 -15.56 14.49 21.08
CA ILE A 598 -16.47 14.32 22.22
C ILE A 598 -17.87 14.85 21.88
N VAL A 599 -17.96 16.06 21.33
CA VAL A 599 -19.25 16.68 20.99
C VAL A 599 -20.02 15.80 19.99
N ALA A 600 -19.34 15.33 18.94
CA ALA A 600 -19.93 14.44 17.95
C ALA A 600 -20.35 13.09 18.56
N LEU A 601 -19.52 12.46 19.40
CA LEU A 601 -19.84 11.19 20.06
C LEU A 601 -20.99 11.32 21.07
N GLN A 602 -21.09 12.46 21.77
CA GLN A 602 -22.23 12.77 22.65
C GLN A 602 -23.52 12.94 21.86
N ALA A 603 -23.47 13.67 20.74
CA ALA A 603 -24.62 13.84 19.85
C ALA A 603 -25.06 12.49 19.26
N LEU A 604 -24.10 11.69 18.78
CA LEU A 604 -24.34 10.33 18.31
C LEU A 604 -25.01 9.47 19.40
N TRP A 605 -24.46 9.47 20.61
CA TRP A 605 -25.01 8.71 21.73
C TRP A 605 -26.44 9.12 22.07
N LYS A 606 -26.71 10.43 22.09
CA LYS A 606 -28.05 10.98 22.30
C LYS A 606 -29.02 10.51 21.23
N THR A 607 -28.64 10.59 19.96
CA THR A 607 -29.46 10.11 18.83
C THR A 607 -29.75 8.61 18.94
N ARG A 608 -28.73 7.78 19.21
CA ARG A 608 -28.93 6.32 19.33
C ARG A 608 -29.79 5.93 20.53
N THR A 609 -29.64 6.64 21.65
CA THR A 609 -30.52 6.47 22.81
C THR A 609 -31.96 6.81 22.48
N GLY A 610 -32.21 7.94 21.79
CA GLY A 610 -33.56 8.32 21.37
C GLY A 610 -34.20 7.30 20.41
N GLN A 611 -33.43 6.74 19.49
CA GLN A 611 -33.89 5.69 18.58
C GLN A 611 -34.19 4.37 19.31
N PHE A 612 -33.40 4.01 20.33
CA PHE A 612 -33.69 2.86 21.20
C PHE A 612 -35.05 3.02 21.90
N GLU A 613 -35.29 4.18 22.55
CA GLU A 613 -36.55 4.46 23.23
C GLU A 613 -37.73 4.53 22.26
N SER A 614 -37.53 5.06 21.05
CA SER A 614 -38.55 5.04 20.00
C SER A 614 -38.91 3.62 19.58
N LEU A 615 -37.90 2.75 19.34
CA LEU A 615 -38.15 1.36 18.98
C LEU A 615 -38.89 0.62 20.09
N LYS A 616 -38.50 0.84 21.35
CA LYS A 616 -39.19 0.29 22.52
C LYS A 616 -40.67 0.67 22.53
N LYS A 617 -40.98 1.95 22.34
CA LYS A 617 -42.34 2.46 22.28
C LYS A 617 -43.13 1.82 21.13
N ASP A 618 -42.56 1.80 19.92
CA ASP A 618 -43.20 1.20 18.75
C ASP A 618 -43.56 -0.28 18.99
N LEU A 619 -42.66 -1.05 19.60
CA LEU A 619 -42.87 -2.45 19.95
C LEU A 619 -43.94 -2.64 21.05
N GLN A 620 -44.00 -1.74 22.03
CA GLN A 620 -45.02 -1.76 23.10
C GLN A 620 -46.43 -1.42 22.57
N GLU A 621 -46.54 -0.45 21.67
CA GLU A 621 -47.82 -0.10 21.03
C GLU A 621 -48.35 -1.27 20.19
N LEU A 622 -47.47 -1.97 19.46
CA LEU A 622 -47.83 -3.18 18.71
C LEU A 622 -48.29 -4.32 19.60
N ALA A 623 -47.65 -4.51 20.76
CA ALA A 623 -48.09 -5.51 21.73
C ALA A 623 -49.50 -5.22 22.24
N THR A 624 -49.80 -3.94 22.49
CA THR A 624 -51.10 -3.50 23.02
C THR A 624 -52.22 -3.65 21.98
N HIS A 625 -51.97 -3.26 20.73
CA HIS A 625 -52.96 -3.34 19.64
C HIS A 625 -53.33 -4.76 19.20
N ARG A 626 -52.54 -5.78 19.56
CA ARG A 626 -52.87 -7.19 19.26
C ARG A 626 -53.56 -7.91 20.42
N LEU A 627 -53.51 -7.35 21.62
CA LEU A 627 -54.20 -7.87 22.80
C LEU A 627 -55.63 -7.31 22.92
N ALA A 628 -55.88 -6.15 22.34
CA ALA A 628 -57.21 -5.58 22.10
C ALA A 628 -57.81 -6.14 20.81
#